data_AF-A0A565BFB0-F1
#
_entry.id   AF-A0A565BFB0-F1
#
_cell.length_a   1.000
_cell.length_b   1.000
_cell.length_c   1.000
_cell.angle_alpha   90.00
_cell.angle_beta   90.00
_cell.angle_gamma   90.00
#
_symmetry.space_group_name_H-M   'P 1'
#
loop_
_entity.id
_entity.type
_entity.pdbx_description
1 polymer ?
#
loop_
_entity_poly.entity_id
_entity_poly.type
_entity_poly.pdbx_seq_one_letter_code
_entity_poly.pdbx_strand_id
1 'polypeptide(L)'
;MGPEWMKELAQGFEDICDKALPSTTYDAIVDAYETNLMIECEPEYIMPDFGSNPDIDEKPQMPLCECIEKVKPFIVAYEGIKDQEEWEEAVAEVMAQAPLIKEIVDHYSGPDRVTAKKQNEELDRIATTIPKSAPDSVKCFADRAALSLKSNPGWGFDKKYKFMDKLVLEVSQSYK
;
A
#
# COMPACT_ATOMS: atom_id res chain seq x y z
N MET A 1 44.64 -25.42 -17.95
CA MET A 1 43.61 -25.36 -16.89
C MET A 1 42.56 -26.41 -17.21
N GLY A 2 42.04 -27.11 -16.20
CA GLY A 2 41.03 -28.15 -16.39
C GLY A 2 39.62 -27.59 -16.64
N PRO A 3 38.72 -28.34 -17.28
CA PRO A 3 37.37 -27.90 -17.61
C PRO A 3 36.51 -27.57 -16.38
N GLU A 4 36.70 -28.26 -15.26
CA GLU A 4 36.00 -27.93 -13.99
C GLU A 4 36.41 -26.58 -13.45
N TRP A 5 37.72 -26.27 -13.47
CA TRP A 5 38.24 -25.00 -12.97
C TRP A 5 37.79 -23.81 -13.83
N MET A 6 37.66 -24.02 -15.15
CA MET A 6 37.10 -23.02 -16.06
C MET A 6 35.60 -22.79 -15.82
N LYS A 7 34.85 -23.84 -15.45
CA LYS A 7 33.44 -23.73 -15.12
C LYS A 7 33.24 -22.96 -13.81
N GLU A 8 34.04 -23.24 -12.80
CA GLU A 8 34.00 -22.54 -11.51
C GLU A 8 34.37 -21.06 -11.65
N LEU A 9 35.37 -20.74 -12.47
CA LEU A 9 35.74 -19.37 -12.82
C LEU A 9 34.64 -18.63 -13.60
N ALA A 10 33.99 -19.30 -14.56
CA ALA A 10 32.88 -18.71 -15.31
C ALA A 10 31.67 -18.42 -14.39
N GLN A 11 31.31 -19.38 -13.53
CA GLN A 11 30.24 -19.21 -12.56
C GLN A 11 30.52 -18.07 -11.58
N GLY A 12 31.74 -18.01 -11.02
CA GLY A 12 32.14 -16.94 -10.12
C GLY A 12 32.21 -15.57 -10.80
N PHE A 13 32.56 -15.52 -12.09
CA PHE A 13 32.53 -14.29 -12.88
C PHE A 13 31.09 -13.81 -13.12
N GLU A 14 30.17 -14.71 -13.49
CA GLU A 14 28.75 -14.38 -13.66
C GLU A 14 28.13 -13.89 -12.34
N ASP A 15 28.36 -14.58 -11.23
CA ASP A 15 27.84 -14.17 -9.90
C ASP A 15 28.36 -12.79 -9.45
N ILE A 16 29.61 -12.45 -9.79
CA ILE A 16 30.18 -11.13 -9.50
C ILE A 16 29.57 -10.07 -10.43
N CYS A 17 29.40 -10.39 -11.71
CA CYS A 17 28.75 -9.51 -12.67
C CYS A 17 27.30 -9.20 -12.27
N ASP A 18 26.53 -10.19 -11.84
CA ASP A 18 25.14 -9.99 -11.39
C ASP A 18 25.04 -9.15 -10.11
N LYS A 19 26.05 -9.20 -9.23
CA LYS A 19 26.10 -8.38 -8.01
C LYS A 19 26.63 -6.97 -8.23
N ALA A 20 27.56 -6.80 -9.17
CA ALA A 20 28.29 -5.56 -9.37
C ALA A 20 27.72 -4.68 -10.49
N LEU A 21 27.09 -5.29 -11.50
CA LEU A 21 26.51 -4.58 -12.63
C LEU A 21 25.00 -4.44 -12.43
N PRO A 22 24.43 -3.24 -12.64
CA PRO A 22 23.00 -3.06 -12.62
C PRO A 22 22.37 -3.94 -13.73
N SER A 23 21.48 -4.84 -13.33
CA SER A 23 20.73 -5.69 -14.23
C SER A 23 19.45 -4.98 -14.61
N THR A 24 19.35 -4.53 -15.86
CA THR A 24 18.15 -3.83 -16.36
C THR A 24 16.88 -4.65 -16.23
N THR A 25 17.00 -5.99 -16.20
CA THR A 25 15.86 -6.89 -16.01
C THR A 25 15.47 -6.98 -14.55
N TYR A 26 16.45 -7.07 -13.64
CA TYR A 26 16.16 -7.06 -12.20
C TYR A 26 15.58 -5.72 -11.76
N ASP A 27 16.16 -4.60 -12.22
CA ASP A 27 15.68 -3.26 -11.94
C ASP A 27 14.23 -3.09 -12.43
N ALA A 28 13.91 -3.55 -13.65
CA ALA A 28 12.54 -3.52 -14.16
C ALA A 28 11.56 -4.38 -13.35
N ILE A 29 12.01 -5.52 -12.79
CA ILE A 29 11.20 -6.36 -11.91
C ILE A 29 10.95 -5.64 -10.57
N VAL A 30 11.97 -5.00 -10.01
CA VAL A 30 11.86 -4.23 -8.77
C VAL A 30 10.91 -3.04 -8.96
N ASP A 31 11.06 -2.28 -10.04
CA ASP A 31 10.18 -1.15 -10.38
C ASP A 31 8.72 -1.62 -10.56
N ALA A 32 8.52 -2.76 -11.22
CA ALA A 32 7.19 -3.34 -11.39
C ALA A 32 6.59 -3.78 -10.04
N TYR A 33 7.41 -4.36 -9.17
CA TYR A 33 6.99 -4.76 -7.83
C TYR A 33 6.65 -3.55 -6.95
N GLU A 34 7.45 -2.49 -6.98
CA GLU A 34 7.16 -1.22 -6.31
C GLU A 34 5.83 -0.64 -6.80
N THR A 35 5.61 -0.63 -8.11
CA THR A 35 4.35 -0.16 -8.71
C THR A 35 3.15 -0.98 -8.25
N ASN A 36 3.29 -2.31 -8.20
CA ASN A 36 2.23 -3.18 -7.71
C ASN A 36 1.93 -2.91 -6.23
N LEU A 37 2.95 -2.78 -5.39
CA LEU A 37 2.77 -2.49 -3.96
C LEU A 37 2.11 -1.12 -3.72
N MET A 38 2.43 -0.10 -4.52
CA MET A 38 1.73 1.19 -4.51
C MET A 38 0.24 1.06 -4.82
N ILE A 39 -0.18 0.07 -5.62
CA ILE A 39 -1.59 -0.14 -5.97
C ILE A 39 -2.28 -1.06 -4.95
N GLU A 40 -1.67 -2.20 -4.63
CA GLU A 40 -2.26 -3.24 -3.79
C GLU A 40 -2.39 -2.81 -2.32
N CYS A 41 -1.46 -1.99 -1.83
CA CYS A 41 -1.55 -1.48 -0.47
C CYS A 41 -2.59 -0.34 -0.38
N GLU A 42 -2.88 0.38 -1.46
CA GLU A 42 -3.83 1.50 -1.42
C GLU A 42 -5.29 0.99 -1.28
N PRO A 43 -5.98 1.31 -0.17
CA PRO A 43 -7.32 0.79 0.08
C PRO A 43 -8.34 1.26 -0.98
N GLU A 44 -8.10 2.40 -1.63
CA GLU A 44 -8.90 2.92 -2.76
C GLU A 44 -9.02 1.93 -3.93
N TYR A 45 -8.03 1.03 -4.11
CA TYR A 45 -7.94 0.15 -5.28
C TYR A 45 -8.24 -1.32 -4.97
N ILE A 46 -8.51 -1.66 -3.71
CA ILE A 46 -8.96 -3.00 -3.32
C ILE A 46 -10.48 -3.09 -3.57
N MET A 47 -10.92 -3.17 -4.83
CA MET A 47 -12.33 -3.42 -5.16
C MET A 47 -12.56 -4.93 -5.39
N PRO A 48 -13.36 -5.61 -4.54
CA PRO A 48 -13.84 -6.95 -4.83
C PRO A 48 -15.04 -6.81 -5.77
N ASP A 49 -14.75 -6.82 -7.07
CA ASP A 49 -15.69 -6.64 -8.18
C ASP A 49 -16.33 -5.24 -8.25
N PHE A 50 -16.31 -4.65 -9.45
CA PHE A 50 -16.76 -3.30 -9.86
C PHE A 50 -18.20 -2.86 -9.43
N GLY A 51 -18.89 -3.58 -8.56
CA GLY A 51 -20.26 -3.30 -8.08
C GLY A 51 -20.41 -2.99 -6.58
N SER A 52 -19.43 -3.31 -5.72
CA SER A 52 -19.50 -3.01 -4.29
C SER A 52 -18.25 -2.25 -3.86
N ASN A 53 -18.40 -0.97 -3.51
CA ASN A 53 -17.33 -0.23 -2.87
C ASN A 53 -17.21 -0.77 -1.42
N PRO A 54 -16.15 -1.49 -1.06
CA PRO A 54 -16.02 -2.12 0.26
C PRO A 54 -16.08 -1.08 1.40
N ASP A 55 -15.71 0.18 1.13
CA ASP A 55 -15.79 1.26 2.12
C ASP A 55 -17.22 1.66 2.54
N ILE A 56 -18.26 1.33 1.77
CA ILE A 56 -19.64 1.73 2.07
C ILE A 56 -20.24 0.84 3.19
N ASP A 57 -19.79 -0.42 3.28
CA ASP A 57 -20.32 -1.45 4.18
C ASP A 57 -19.26 -2.08 5.11
N GLU A 58 -18.05 -1.50 5.17
CA GLU A 58 -16.91 -2.06 5.89
C GLU A 58 -17.16 -2.13 7.41
N LYS A 59 -17.31 -3.36 7.91
CA LYS A 59 -17.25 -3.67 9.34
C LYS A 59 -15.81 -3.48 9.84
N PRO A 60 -15.59 -3.22 11.15
CA PRO A 60 -14.24 -3.15 11.71
C PRO A 60 -13.39 -4.32 11.25
N GLN A 61 -12.15 -4.03 10.80
CA GLN A 61 -11.25 -5.06 10.30
C GLN A 61 -11.02 -6.12 11.36
N MET A 62 -11.30 -7.38 11.00
CA MET A 62 -11.10 -8.55 11.85
C MET A 62 -9.60 -8.74 12.13
N PRO A 63 -9.20 -9.11 13.36
CA PRO A 63 -7.81 -9.45 13.66
C PRO A 63 -7.27 -10.54 12.72
N LEU A 64 -6.00 -10.45 12.33
CA LEU A 64 -5.38 -11.39 11.38
C LEU A 64 -5.54 -12.87 11.80
N CYS A 65 -5.35 -13.19 13.08
CA CYS A 65 -5.55 -14.55 13.59
C CYS A 65 -6.99 -15.05 13.36
N GLU A 66 -7.99 -14.20 13.60
CA GLU A 66 -9.39 -14.58 13.40
C GLU A 66 -9.71 -14.77 11.91
N CYS A 67 -9.11 -13.96 11.03
CA CYS A 67 -9.20 -14.15 9.58
C CYS A 67 -8.65 -15.51 9.17
N ILE A 68 -7.44 -15.85 9.65
CA ILE A 68 -6.76 -17.12 9.36
C ILE A 68 -7.61 -18.32 9.82
N GLU A 69 -8.16 -18.27 11.04
CA GLU A 69 -9.03 -19.32 11.56
C GLU A 69 -10.33 -19.45 10.75
N LYS A 70 -10.89 -18.35 10.27
CA LYS A 70 -12.10 -18.38 9.42
C LYS A 70 -11.85 -19.04 8.07
N VAL A 71 -10.66 -18.88 7.49
CA VAL A 71 -10.29 -19.49 6.21
C VAL A 71 -9.57 -20.83 6.35
N LYS A 72 -9.34 -21.31 7.58
CA LYS A 72 -8.68 -22.58 7.90
C LYS A 72 -9.10 -23.75 7.00
N PRO A 73 -10.40 -24.01 6.75
CA PRO A 73 -10.80 -25.14 5.90
C PRO A 73 -10.24 -25.06 4.48
N PHE A 74 -10.05 -23.85 3.95
CA PHE A 74 -9.49 -23.62 2.62
C PHE A 74 -7.97 -23.78 2.61
N ILE A 75 -7.28 -23.20 3.60
CA ILE A 75 -5.81 -23.29 3.70
C ILE A 75 -5.38 -24.74 3.90
N VAL A 76 -6.04 -25.46 4.81
CA VAL A 76 -5.75 -26.88 5.07
C VAL A 76 -5.90 -27.73 3.80
N ALA A 77 -6.93 -27.46 3.00
CA ALA A 77 -7.15 -28.17 1.74
C ALA A 77 -6.14 -27.80 0.64
N TYR A 78 -5.69 -26.54 0.61
CA TYR A 78 -4.78 -26.02 -0.42
C TYR A 78 -3.32 -26.42 -0.15
N GLU A 79 -2.84 -26.20 1.08
CA GLU A 79 -1.48 -26.52 1.51
C GLU A 79 -1.30 -28.00 1.87
N GLY A 80 -2.40 -28.75 2.01
CA GLY A 80 -2.35 -30.18 2.32
C GLY A 80 -1.94 -30.48 3.76
N ILE A 81 -2.25 -29.56 4.69
CA ILE A 81 -1.97 -29.69 6.12
C ILE A 81 -2.67 -30.92 6.70
N LYS A 82 -1.93 -31.78 7.39
CA LYS A 82 -2.41 -33.11 7.80
C LYS A 82 -2.92 -33.15 9.22
N ASP A 83 -2.36 -32.33 10.09
CA ASP A 83 -2.69 -32.33 11.52
C ASP A 83 -2.74 -30.91 12.12
N GLN A 84 -3.16 -30.87 13.39
CA GLN A 84 -3.36 -29.62 14.11
C GLN A 84 -2.04 -28.97 14.54
N GLU A 85 -0.97 -29.75 14.69
CA GLU A 85 0.36 -29.24 15.07
C GLU A 85 0.98 -28.46 13.89
N GLU A 86 0.93 -29.02 12.69
CA GLU A 86 1.35 -28.38 11.44
C GLU A 86 0.55 -27.10 11.16
N TRP A 87 -0.75 -27.08 11.50
CA TRP A 87 -1.57 -25.85 11.44
C TRP A 87 -1.05 -24.77 12.41
N GLU A 88 -0.83 -25.11 13.67
CA GLU A 88 -0.39 -24.16 14.69
C GLU A 88 1.01 -23.60 14.39
N GLU A 89 1.91 -24.43 13.86
CA GLU A 89 3.23 -24.00 13.41
C GLU A 89 3.14 -23.02 12.23
N ALA A 90 2.32 -23.34 11.21
CA ALA A 90 2.11 -22.45 10.06
C ALA A 90 1.50 -21.09 10.49
N VAL A 91 0.51 -21.10 11.39
CA VAL A 91 -0.06 -19.87 11.94
C VAL A 91 0.99 -19.08 12.71
N ALA A 92 1.82 -19.74 13.53
CA ALA A 92 2.87 -19.08 14.29
C ALA A 92 3.92 -18.41 13.38
N GLU A 93 4.32 -19.07 12.29
CA GLU A 93 5.25 -18.50 11.30
C GLU A 93 4.66 -17.25 10.63
N VAL A 94 3.41 -17.32 10.18
CA VAL A 94 2.71 -16.16 9.59
C VAL A 94 2.61 -15.02 10.59
N MET A 95 2.27 -15.32 11.84
CA MET A 95 2.17 -14.31 12.90
C MET A 95 3.53 -13.70 13.27
N ALA A 96 4.64 -14.43 13.11
CA ALA A 96 5.99 -13.89 13.30
C ALA A 96 6.38 -12.93 12.17
N GLN A 97 5.90 -13.15 10.94
CA GLN A 97 6.13 -12.25 9.80
C GLN A 97 5.16 -11.05 9.75
N ALA A 98 4.02 -11.14 10.44
CA ALA A 98 2.99 -10.10 10.43
C ALA A 98 3.50 -8.66 10.73
N PRO A 99 4.45 -8.44 11.67
CA PRO A 99 5.00 -7.09 11.90
C PRO A 99 5.76 -6.52 10.70
N LEU A 100 6.50 -7.36 9.96
CA LEU A 100 7.23 -6.93 8.77
C LEU A 100 6.26 -6.58 7.63
N ILE A 101 5.23 -7.42 7.43
CA ILE A 101 4.17 -7.13 6.44
C ILE A 101 3.47 -5.82 6.79
N LYS A 102 3.22 -5.57 8.08
CA LYS A 102 2.67 -4.29 8.53
C LYS A 102 3.59 -3.12 8.19
N GLU A 103 4.90 -3.23 8.39
CA GLU A 103 5.85 -2.17 8.04
C GLU A 103 5.85 -1.87 6.53
N ILE A 104 5.81 -2.90 5.69
CA ILE A 104 5.70 -2.76 4.22
C ILE A 104 4.40 -2.02 3.87
N VAL A 105 3.27 -2.48 4.40
CA VAL A 105 1.97 -1.85 4.15
C VAL A 105 1.94 -0.39 4.63
N ASP A 106 2.47 -0.11 5.82
CA ASP A 106 2.56 1.24 6.39
C ASP A 106 3.50 2.14 5.58
N HIS A 107 4.54 1.58 4.94
CA HIS A 107 5.44 2.32 4.05
C HIS A 107 4.71 2.87 2.82
N TYR A 108 3.86 2.05 2.18
CA TYR A 108 3.13 2.43 0.98
C TYR A 108 1.88 3.25 1.30
N SER A 109 1.10 2.86 2.30
CA SER A 109 -0.22 3.44 2.59
C SER A 109 -0.27 4.41 3.76
N GLY A 110 0.81 4.49 4.54
CA GLY A 110 0.87 5.26 5.77
C GLY A 110 0.39 4.46 7.00
N PRO A 111 0.82 4.86 8.21
CA PRO A 111 0.60 4.11 9.46
C PRO A 111 -0.85 4.14 9.97
N ASP A 112 -1.63 5.15 9.57
CA ASP A 112 -3.01 5.36 10.03
C ASP A 112 -4.00 5.07 8.89
N ARG A 113 -3.98 3.82 8.39
CA ARG A 113 -4.92 3.39 7.35
C ARG A 113 -6.35 3.58 7.82
N VAL A 114 -7.08 4.38 7.06
CA VAL A 114 -8.52 4.56 7.19
C VAL A 114 -9.16 4.14 5.87
N THR A 115 -10.43 3.74 5.94
CA THR A 115 -11.24 3.38 4.76
C THR A 115 -11.19 4.52 3.74
N ALA A 116 -11.22 4.23 2.44
CA ALA A 116 -11.07 5.30 1.46
C ALA A 116 -12.25 6.28 1.48
N LYS A 117 -13.44 5.85 1.92
CA LYS A 117 -14.53 6.75 2.30
C LYS A 117 -14.09 7.77 3.35
N LYS A 118 -13.48 7.35 4.45
CA LYS A 118 -13.02 8.26 5.50
C LYS A 118 -11.89 9.16 5.00
N GLN A 119 -11.01 8.66 4.12
CA GLN A 119 -10.00 9.50 3.45
C GLN A 119 -10.66 10.59 2.61
N ASN A 120 -11.64 10.22 1.78
CA ASN A 120 -12.38 11.12 0.90
C ASN A 120 -13.16 12.17 1.69
N GLU A 121 -13.86 11.76 2.75
CA GLU A 121 -14.59 12.64 3.66
C GLU A 121 -13.64 13.65 4.33
N GLU A 122 -12.45 13.22 4.74
CA GLU A 122 -11.49 14.14 5.35
C GLU A 122 -10.87 15.11 4.35
N LEU A 123 -10.57 14.69 3.12
CA LEU A 123 -10.11 15.60 2.07
C LEU A 123 -11.19 16.64 1.74
N ASP A 124 -12.46 16.25 1.67
CA ASP A 124 -13.58 17.17 1.49
C ASP A 124 -13.72 18.11 2.68
N ARG A 125 -13.64 17.57 3.91
CA ARG A 125 -13.71 18.38 5.13
C ARG A 125 -12.66 19.49 5.09
N ILE A 126 -11.41 19.16 4.80
CA ILE A 126 -10.32 20.14 4.73
C ILE A 126 -10.60 21.17 3.64
N ALA A 127 -11.01 20.76 2.43
CA ALA A 127 -11.35 21.70 1.36
C ALA A 127 -12.42 22.73 1.79
N THR A 128 -13.42 22.29 2.58
CA THR A 128 -14.48 23.19 3.09
C THR A 128 -14.03 24.16 4.18
N THR A 129 -12.84 23.96 4.78
CA THR A 129 -12.32 24.86 5.82
C THR A 129 -11.71 26.15 5.27
N ILE A 130 -11.68 26.32 3.94
CA ILE A 130 -11.22 27.56 3.30
C ILE A 130 -12.08 28.76 3.75
N PRO A 131 -11.46 29.92 4.06
CA PRO A 131 -12.19 31.11 4.48
C PRO A 131 -13.26 31.56 3.48
N LYS A 132 -14.40 32.05 3.99
CA LYS A 132 -15.49 32.57 3.15
C LYS A 132 -15.07 33.79 2.33
N SER A 133 -14.13 34.58 2.85
CA SER A 133 -13.45 35.72 2.23
C SER A 133 -12.61 35.35 1.01
N ALA A 134 -12.21 34.09 0.86
CA ALA A 134 -11.46 33.64 -0.30
C ALA A 134 -12.32 33.73 -1.59
N PRO A 135 -11.73 34.14 -2.72
CA PRO A 135 -12.41 34.13 -4.01
C PRO A 135 -12.91 32.74 -4.41
N ASP A 136 -13.98 32.69 -5.21
CA ASP A 136 -14.53 31.42 -5.69
C ASP A 136 -13.54 30.62 -6.54
N SER A 137 -12.62 31.30 -7.24
CA SER A 137 -11.54 30.63 -7.97
C SER A 137 -10.63 29.80 -7.05
N VAL A 138 -10.36 30.28 -5.83
CA VAL A 138 -9.53 29.58 -4.83
C VAL A 138 -10.30 28.41 -4.23
N LYS A 139 -11.60 28.57 -3.98
CA LYS A 139 -12.47 27.48 -3.52
C LYS A 139 -12.56 26.36 -4.58
N CYS A 140 -12.84 26.72 -5.83
CA CYS A 140 -12.85 25.77 -6.93
C CYS A 140 -11.50 25.09 -7.14
N PHE A 141 -10.38 25.79 -6.91
CA PHE A 141 -9.06 25.17 -6.97
C PHE A 141 -8.90 24.09 -5.89
N ALA A 142 -9.31 24.38 -4.65
CA ALA A 142 -9.24 23.41 -3.56
C ALA A 142 -10.15 22.20 -3.77
N ASP A 143 -11.38 22.41 -4.27
CA ASP A 143 -12.29 21.32 -4.63
C ASP A 143 -11.68 20.41 -5.70
N ARG A 144 -11.03 21.00 -6.71
CA ARG A 144 -10.34 20.25 -7.76
C ARG A 144 -9.09 19.55 -7.24
N ALA A 145 -8.33 20.18 -6.35
CA ALA A 145 -7.16 19.58 -5.72
C ALA A 145 -7.55 18.36 -4.88
N ALA A 146 -8.61 18.48 -4.06
CA ALA A 146 -9.19 17.36 -3.33
C ALA A 146 -9.59 16.24 -4.29
N LEU A 147 -10.35 16.54 -5.35
CA LEU A 147 -10.76 15.55 -6.35
C LEU A 147 -9.56 14.84 -7.01
N SER A 148 -8.53 15.59 -7.41
CA SER A 148 -7.33 15.01 -8.01
C SER A 148 -6.56 14.12 -7.04
N LEU A 149 -6.50 14.47 -5.76
CA LEU A 149 -5.85 13.65 -4.74
C LEU A 149 -6.61 12.36 -4.49
N LYS A 150 -7.95 12.37 -4.49
CA LYS A 150 -8.76 11.16 -4.36
C LYS A 150 -8.57 10.13 -5.49
N SER A 151 -7.98 10.55 -6.61
CA SER A 151 -7.71 9.68 -7.76
C SER A 151 -6.21 9.46 -7.98
N ASN A 152 -5.36 9.84 -7.01
CA ASN A 152 -3.91 9.72 -7.11
C ASN A 152 -3.41 8.49 -6.34
N PRO A 153 -3.01 7.41 -7.04
CA PRO A 153 -2.47 6.21 -6.40
C PRO A 153 -1.04 6.40 -5.86
N GLY A 154 -0.30 7.41 -6.34
CA GLY A 154 1.11 7.55 -5.99
C GLY A 154 1.38 8.09 -4.59
N TRP A 155 0.36 8.61 -3.90
CA TRP A 155 0.49 9.26 -2.60
C TRP A 155 -0.41 8.57 -1.57
N GLY A 156 0.16 8.03 -0.50
CA GLY A 156 -0.62 7.60 0.66
C GLY A 156 -1.42 8.76 1.29
N PHE A 157 -2.44 8.40 2.09
CA PHE A 157 -3.36 9.37 2.69
C PHE A 157 -2.64 10.45 3.52
N ASP A 158 -1.57 10.11 4.22
CA ASP A 158 -0.81 11.06 5.03
C ASP A 158 -0.26 12.21 4.18
N LYS A 159 0.24 11.91 2.97
CA LYS A 159 0.76 12.90 2.01
C LYS A 159 -0.40 13.71 1.41
N LYS A 160 -1.49 13.04 1.01
CA LYS A 160 -2.72 13.70 0.51
C LYS A 160 -3.26 14.71 1.55
N TYR A 161 -3.33 14.30 2.82
CA TYR A 161 -3.77 15.12 3.95
C TYR A 161 -2.84 16.32 4.18
N LYS A 162 -1.53 16.10 4.33
CA LYS A 162 -0.53 17.16 4.55
C LYS A 162 -0.57 18.22 3.46
N PHE A 163 -0.76 17.81 2.21
CA PHE A 163 -0.89 18.73 1.09
C PHE A 163 -2.13 19.63 1.24
N MET A 164 -3.30 19.04 1.48
CA MET A 164 -4.54 19.79 1.63
C MET A 164 -4.51 20.72 2.84
N ASP A 165 -3.98 20.26 3.97
CA ASP A 165 -3.84 21.05 5.19
C ASP A 165 -2.95 22.28 4.95
N LYS A 166 -1.80 22.08 4.28
CA LYS A 166 -0.91 23.19 3.90
C LYS A 166 -1.59 24.17 2.95
N LEU A 167 -2.31 23.67 1.95
CA LEU A 167 -3.05 24.51 1.00
C LEU A 167 -4.06 25.41 1.72
N VAL A 168 -4.86 24.85 2.62
CA VAL A 168 -5.81 25.63 3.42
C VAL A 168 -5.11 26.64 4.31
N LEU A 169 -3.99 26.27 4.93
CA LEU A 169 -3.22 27.15 5.79
C LEU A 169 -2.73 28.39 5.02
N GLU A 170 -2.15 28.21 3.83
CA GLU A 170 -1.65 29.32 3.01
C GLU A 170 -2.77 30.24 2.52
N VAL A 171 -3.90 29.65 2.10
CA VAL A 171 -5.09 30.42 1.71
C VAL A 171 -5.64 31.21 2.91
N SER A 172 -5.68 30.59 4.10
CA SER A 172 -6.16 31.23 5.32
C SER A 172 -5.29 32.38 5.79
N GLN A 173 -3.98 32.29 5.58
CA GLN A 173 -3.05 33.38 5.86
C GLN A 173 -3.24 34.55 4.87
N SER A 174 -3.55 34.25 3.62
CA SER A 174 -3.71 35.22 2.54
C SER A 174 -5.06 35.95 2.57
N TYR A 175 -6.12 35.27 3.04
CA TYR A 175 -7.50 35.75 2.97
C TYR A 175 -8.22 35.74 4.33
N LYS A 176 -7.56 36.19 5.41
CA LYS A 176 -8.17 36.28 6.75
C LYS A 176 -9.57 36.89 6.77
#